data_AF-A0A2J8A527-F1
#
_entry.id   AF-A0A2J8A527-F1
#
_cell.length_a   1.000
_cell.length_b   1.000
_cell.length_c   1.000
_cell.angle_alpha   90.00
_cell.angle_beta   90.00
_cell.angle_gamma   90.00
#
_symmetry.space_group_name_H-M   'P 1'
#
loop_
_entity.id
_entity.type
_entity.pdbx_description
1 polymer ?
#
loop_
_entity_poly.entity_id
_entity_poly.type
_entity_poly.pdbx_seq_one_letter_code
_entity_poly.pdbx_strand_id
1 'polypeptide(L)'
;MLSSQLRPSLRTGRQAFRSAPSVAPPRLVRTQAYVEVDTSFAVLQQAVAFAVVLGAEAAYTRTQLPEGAPGRPEVTPVAAGVATTALASALVALNNDFLYTPAFVVGLLSAGAMLAYNVKRTIDTKQDGLDWPGNKSWPAVMALISFFALNVFIQGLRSEL
;
A
#
# COMPACT_ATOMS: atom_id res chain seq x y z
N MET A 1 26.71 -73.84 -57.83
CA MET A 1 27.78 -74.12 -56.83
C MET A 1 27.81 -72.93 -55.88
N LEU A 2 27.40 -73.15 -54.62
CA LEU A 2 28.25 -72.98 -53.41
C LEU A 2 28.85 -71.56 -53.32
N SER A 3 28.63 -70.71 -52.31
CA SER A 3 28.39 -71.00 -50.89
C SER A 3 27.98 -69.73 -50.13
N SER A 4 27.09 -69.94 -49.16
CA SER A 4 27.01 -69.27 -47.84
C SER A 4 28.13 -68.30 -47.44
N GLN A 5 27.72 -67.11 -46.95
CA GLN A 5 28.18 -66.56 -45.66
C GLN A 5 27.13 -65.59 -45.10
N LEU A 6 26.26 -66.11 -44.23
CA LEU A 6 25.57 -65.34 -43.20
C LEU A 6 26.61 -64.87 -42.18
N ARG A 7 26.66 -63.55 -41.90
CA ARG A 7 27.26 -63.04 -40.66
C ARG A 7 26.28 -62.10 -39.94
N PRO A 8 25.91 -62.39 -38.69
CA PRO A 8 25.25 -61.45 -37.82
C PRO A 8 26.32 -60.60 -37.11
N SER A 9 26.30 -59.28 -37.28
CA SER A 9 27.09 -58.37 -36.44
C SER A 9 26.16 -57.41 -35.70
N LEU A 10 25.74 -57.88 -34.52
CA LEU A 10 25.66 -57.14 -33.26
C LEU A 10 25.60 -55.60 -33.35
N ARG A 11 24.37 -55.12 -33.16
CA ARG A 11 23.98 -53.93 -32.39
C ARG A 11 25.11 -53.39 -31.50
N THR A 12 25.63 -52.20 -31.81
CA THR A 12 26.33 -51.37 -30.81
C THR A 12 26.12 -49.90 -31.13
N GLY A 13 25.36 -49.23 -30.26
CA GLY A 13 25.49 -47.82 -29.93
C GLY A 13 25.43 -46.79 -31.05
N ARG A 14 24.22 -46.51 -31.59
CA ARG A 14 23.91 -45.13 -31.97
C ARG A 14 23.86 -44.31 -30.68
N GLN A 15 25.01 -43.83 -30.21
CA GLN A 15 25.06 -42.66 -29.35
C GLN A 15 24.66 -41.46 -30.21
N ALA A 16 23.35 -41.26 -30.32
CA ALA A 16 22.82 -39.98 -30.70
C ALA A 16 23.33 -38.98 -29.65
N PHE A 17 24.28 -38.13 -30.05
CA PHE A 17 24.53 -36.88 -29.35
C PHE A 17 23.21 -36.10 -29.36
N ARG A 18 22.42 -36.32 -28.31
CA ARG A 18 21.25 -35.52 -28.01
C ARG A 18 21.83 -34.19 -27.55
N SER A 19 21.91 -33.23 -28.46
CA SER A 19 22.07 -31.82 -28.11
C SER A 19 20.92 -31.47 -27.18
N ALA A 20 21.19 -31.50 -25.87
CA ALA A 20 20.26 -30.98 -24.88
C ALA A 20 19.99 -29.53 -25.26
N PRO A 21 18.72 -29.08 -25.32
CA PRO A 21 18.46 -27.67 -25.47
C PRO A 21 19.11 -26.97 -24.28
N SER A 22 20.03 -26.06 -24.55
CA SER A 22 20.56 -25.14 -23.54
C SER A 22 19.37 -24.30 -23.08
N VAL A 23 18.72 -24.75 -22.00
CA VAL A 23 17.71 -23.95 -21.31
C VAL A 23 18.50 -22.83 -20.65
N ALA A 24 18.48 -21.65 -21.29
CA ALA A 24 18.98 -20.44 -20.67
C ALA A 24 18.33 -20.33 -19.28
N PRO A 25 19.11 -20.05 -18.22
CA PRO A 25 18.52 -19.85 -16.90
C PRO A 25 17.43 -18.78 -17.05
N PRO A 26 16.28 -18.92 -16.35
CA PRO A 26 15.26 -17.90 -16.40
C PRO A 26 15.92 -16.58 -16.03
N ARG A 27 16.00 -15.65 -16.99
CA ARG A 27 16.31 -14.26 -16.66
C ARG A 27 15.20 -13.86 -15.72
N LEU A 28 15.51 -13.77 -14.43
CA LEU A 28 14.72 -12.99 -13.51
C LEU A 28 14.76 -11.57 -14.07
N VAL A 29 13.79 -11.26 -14.92
CA VAL A 29 13.46 -9.89 -15.25
C VAL A 29 13.00 -9.34 -13.90
N ARG A 30 13.95 -8.69 -13.22
CA ARG A 30 13.60 -7.78 -12.15
C ARG A 30 12.86 -6.66 -12.87
N THR A 31 11.55 -6.82 -13.00
CA THR A 31 10.66 -5.71 -13.24
C THR A 31 10.78 -4.87 -11.98
N GLN A 32 11.82 -4.04 -11.89
CA GLN A 32 11.64 -2.83 -11.11
C GLN A 32 10.50 -2.15 -11.82
N ALA A 33 9.37 -2.06 -11.13
CA ALA A 33 8.33 -1.15 -11.54
C ALA A 33 9.05 0.19 -11.63
N TYR A 34 9.32 0.65 -12.85
CA TYR A 34 9.41 2.06 -13.07
C TYR A 34 8.10 2.57 -12.50
N VAL A 35 8.17 3.28 -11.37
CA VAL A 35 6.98 3.85 -10.76
C VAL A 35 6.46 4.81 -11.81
N GLU A 36 5.51 4.31 -12.58
CA GLU A 36 4.83 5.08 -13.59
C GLU A 36 4.34 6.31 -12.83
N VAL A 37 4.65 7.50 -13.33
CA VAL A 37 4.33 8.79 -12.70
C VAL A 37 2.86 8.82 -12.23
N ASP A 38 2.00 8.05 -12.91
CA ASP A 38 0.62 7.75 -12.58
C ASP A 38 0.38 7.16 -11.17
N THR A 39 1.24 6.27 -10.67
CA THR A 39 1.09 5.65 -9.34
C THR A 39 1.40 6.65 -8.23
N SER A 40 2.49 7.40 -8.36
CA SER A 40 2.87 8.45 -7.39
C SER A 40 1.84 9.57 -7.35
N PHE A 41 1.31 9.96 -8.51
CA PHE A 41 0.21 10.93 -8.61
C PHE A 41 -1.11 10.40 -8.02
N ALA A 42 -1.45 9.12 -8.21
CA ALA A 42 -2.62 8.53 -7.59
C ALA A 42 -2.50 8.50 -6.05
N VAL A 43 -1.32 8.12 -5.54
CA VAL A 43 -1.01 8.16 -4.10
C VAL A 43 -1.11 9.59 -3.57
N LEU A 44 -0.56 10.57 -4.29
CA LEU A 44 -0.66 11.98 -3.95
C LEU A 44 -2.11 12.44 -3.81
N GLN A 45 -2.96 12.14 -4.80
CA GLN A 45 -4.37 12.55 -4.78
C GLN A 45 -5.12 11.95 -3.59
N GLN A 46 -4.89 10.67 -3.31
CA GLN A 46 -5.50 10.00 -2.16
C GLN A 46 -4.97 10.54 -0.83
N ALA A 47 -3.68 10.86 -0.74
CA ALA A 47 -3.08 11.47 0.45
C ALA A 47 -3.64 12.87 0.73
N VAL A 48 -3.76 13.71 -0.30
CA VAL A 48 -4.37 15.04 -0.19
C VAL A 48 -5.84 14.93 0.20
N ALA A 49 -6.60 14.06 -0.46
CA ALA A 49 -8.01 13.82 -0.12
C ALA A 49 -8.17 13.35 1.32
N PHE A 50 -7.32 12.42 1.78
CA PHE A 50 -7.31 11.96 3.17
C PHE A 50 -7.04 13.10 4.16
N ALA A 51 -6.02 13.94 3.90
CA ALA A 51 -5.70 15.08 4.77
C ALA A 51 -6.85 16.08 4.87
N VAL A 52 -7.51 16.38 3.75
CA VAL A 52 -8.68 17.28 3.71
C VAL A 52 -9.85 16.68 4.49
N VAL A 53 -10.17 15.40 4.26
CA VAL A 53 -11.29 14.72 4.93
C VAL A 53 -11.05 14.62 6.43
N LEU A 54 -9.83 14.30 6.86
CA LEU A 54 -9.45 14.23 8.27
C LEU A 54 -9.60 15.61 8.96
N GLY A 55 -9.14 16.67 8.30
CA GLY A 55 -9.28 18.03 8.82
C GLY A 55 -10.74 18.50 8.87
N ALA A 56 -11.51 18.22 7.82
CA ALA A 56 -12.93 18.58 7.73
C ALA A 56 -13.78 17.85 8.76
N GLU A 57 -13.54 16.54 8.98
CA GLU A 57 -14.21 15.79 10.05
C GLU A 57 -13.89 16.39 11.41
N ALA A 58 -12.61 16.63 11.69
CA ALA A 58 -12.23 17.14 13.00
C ALA A 58 -12.84 18.52 13.27
N ALA A 59 -12.87 19.41 12.26
CA ALA A 59 -13.55 20.69 12.38
C ALA A 59 -15.06 20.51 12.62
N TYR A 60 -15.72 19.72 11.79
CA TYR A 60 -17.16 19.48 11.90
C TYR A 60 -17.54 18.88 13.26
N THR A 61 -16.91 17.79 13.67
CA THR A 61 -17.25 17.07 14.91
C THR A 61 -16.96 17.91 16.15
N ARG A 62 -15.95 18.79 16.11
CA ARG A 62 -15.70 19.73 17.23
C ARG A 62 -16.75 20.84 17.34
N THR A 63 -17.45 21.19 16.26
CA THR A 63 -18.59 22.12 16.33
C THR A 63 -19.86 21.46 16.86
N GLN A 64 -20.00 20.15 16.68
CA GLN A 64 -21.20 19.40 17.08
C GLN A 64 -21.11 18.85 18.51
N LEU A 65 -19.90 18.54 19.00
CA LEU A 65 -19.70 17.93 20.32
C LEU A 65 -19.09 18.92 21.33
N PRO A 66 -19.59 18.97 22.58
CA PRO A 66 -19.00 19.78 23.65
C PRO A 66 -17.59 19.30 24.03
N GLU A 67 -16.84 20.16 24.73
CA GLU A 67 -15.45 19.83 25.11
C GLU A 67 -15.41 18.67 26.10
N GLY A 68 -14.51 17.71 25.85
CA GLY A 68 -14.40 16.48 26.65
C GLY A 68 -15.46 15.42 26.35
N ALA A 69 -16.37 15.64 25.39
CA ALA A 69 -17.32 14.61 24.98
C ALA A 69 -16.60 13.39 24.36
N PRO A 70 -16.98 12.16 24.73
CA PRO A 70 -16.40 10.95 24.15
C PRO A 70 -16.62 10.93 22.64
N GLY A 71 -15.55 10.66 21.88
CA GLY A 71 -15.57 10.67 20.42
C GLY A 71 -15.20 12.01 19.77
N ARG A 72 -15.09 13.12 20.54
CA ARG A 72 -14.60 14.40 20.01
C ARG A 72 -13.12 14.29 19.60
N PRO A 73 -12.75 14.70 18.38
CA PRO A 73 -11.35 14.69 17.97
C PRO A 73 -10.54 15.73 18.73
N GLU A 74 -9.34 15.32 19.14
CA GLU A 74 -8.33 16.17 19.73
C GLU A 74 -7.60 16.95 18.63
N VAL A 75 -7.32 18.23 18.88
CA VAL A 75 -6.72 19.11 17.86
C VAL A 75 -5.31 18.67 17.52
N THR A 76 -4.48 18.39 18.53
CA THR A 76 -3.06 18.09 18.36
C THR A 76 -2.79 16.87 17.47
N PRO A 77 -3.36 15.67 17.74
CA PRO A 77 -3.10 14.50 16.91
C PRO A 77 -3.66 14.65 15.50
N VAL A 78 -4.85 15.25 15.32
CA VAL A 78 -5.43 15.45 13.99
C VAL A 78 -4.61 16.48 13.20
N ALA A 79 -4.27 17.63 13.79
CA ALA A 79 -3.44 18.63 13.13
C ALA A 79 -2.07 18.07 12.75
N ALA A 80 -1.46 17.26 13.62
CA ALA A 80 -0.23 16.55 13.31
C ALA A 80 -0.42 15.62 12.12
N GLY A 81 -1.45 14.76 12.12
CA GLY A 81 -1.74 13.83 11.02
C GLY A 81 -2.02 14.52 9.69
N VAL A 82 -2.75 15.64 9.69
CA VAL A 82 -2.98 16.47 8.50
C VAL A 82 -1.67 17.08 8.00
N ALA A 83 -0.89 17.68 8.90
CA ALA A 83 0.38 18.33 8.55
C ALA A 83 1.40 17.34 7.99
N THR A 84 1.56 16.16 8.61
CA THR A 84 2.51 15.14 8.16
C THR A 84 2.08 14.50 6.84
N THR A 85 0.78 14.32 6.62
CA THR A 85 0.25 13.83 5.34
C THR A 85 0.39 14.87 4.22
N ALA A 86 0.16 16.15 4.53
CA ALA A 86 0.38 17.25 3.60
C ALA A 86 1.88 17.41 3.26
N LEU A 87 2.77 17.24 4.25
CA LEU A 87 4.22 17.22 4.04
C LEU A 87 4.63 16.07 3.13
N ALA A 88 4.14 14.85 3.38
CA ALA A 88 4.39 13.71 2.52
C ALA A 88 3.91 13.98 1.08
N SER A 89 2.73 14.57 0.93
CA SER A 89 2.18 14.96 -0.38
C SER A 89 3.06 16.02 -1.07
N ALA A 90 3.50 17.04 -0.33
CA ALA A 90 4.39 18.06 -0.87
C ALA A 90 5.73 17.47 -1.34
N LEU A 91 6.30 16.54 -0.58
CA LEU A 91 7.54 15.84 -0.96
C LEU A 91 7.37 15.02 -2.25
N VAL A 92 6.23 14.33 -2.43
CA VAL A 92 5.92 13.64 -3.69
C VAL A 92 5.73 14.64 -4.83
N ALA A 93 5.08 15.78 -4.58
CA ALA A 93 4.83 16.81 -5.60
C ALA A 93 6.11 17.50 -6.12
N LEU A 94 7.22 17.46 -5.36
CA LEU A 94 8.53 17.96 -5.82
C LEU A 94 9.13 17.12 -6.96
N ASN A 95 8.51 15.97 -7.28
CA ASN A 95 8.85 15.12 -8.42
C ASN A 95 10.35 14.78 -8.48
N ASN A 96 10.92 14.42 -7.31
CA ASN A 96 12.31 14.04 -7.13
C ASN A 96 12.35 12.60 -6.62
N ASP A 97 12.94 11.70 -7.41
CA ASP A 97 12.99 10.26 -7.14
C ASP A 97 13.60 9.94 -5.77
N PHE A 98 14.62 10.70 -5.33
CA PHE A 98 15.24 10.50 -4.02
C PHE A 98 14.30 10.82 -2.84
N LEU A 99 13.24 11.60 -3.09
CA LEU A 99 12.28 12.03 -2.08
C LEU A 99 11.03 11.15 -2.01
N TYR A 100 10.77 10.28 -2.99
CA TYR A 100 9.59 9.42 -2.98
C TYR A 100 9.59 8.41 -1.84
N THR A 101 10.68 7.65 -1.67
CA THR A 101 10.79 6.70 -0.57
C THR A 101 10.58 7.36 0.80
N PRO A 102 11.28 8.45 1.19
CA PRO A 102 11.04 9.07 2.49
C PRO A 102 9.64 9.69 2.59
N ALA A 103 9.08 10.22 1.49
CA ALA A 103 7.71 10.74 1.50
C ALA A 103 6.67 9.64 1.79
N PHE A 104 6.80 8.48 1.14
CA PHE A 104 5.91 7.35 1.38
C PHE A 104 6.09 6.77 2.78
N VAL A 105 7.31 6.72 3.33
CA VAL A 105 7.54 6.31 4.72
C VAL A 105 6.86 7.27 5.71
N VAL A 106 7.01 8.59 5.52
CA VAL A 106 6.36 9.59 6.38
C VAL A 106 4.84 9.48 6.28
N GLY A 107 4.30 9.35 5.06
CA GLY A 107 2.87 9.16 4.82
C GLY A 107 2.34 7.88 5.46
N LEU A 108 3.08 6.78 5.37
CA LEU A 108 2.75 5.50 5.99
C LEU A 108 2.67 5.61 7.51
N LEU A 109 3.68 6.21 8.15
CA LEU A 109 3.69 6.41 9.60
C LEU A 109 2.56 7.34 10.05
N SER A 110 2.29 8.40 9.30
CA SER A 110 1.19 9.32 9.53
C SER A 110 -0.17 8.61 9.49
N ALA A 111 -0.44 7.88 8.40
CA ALA A 111 -1.68 7.13 8.22
C ALA A 111 -1.84 6.02 9.27
N GLY A 112 -0.74 5.35 9.65
CA GLY A 112 -0.73 4.33 10.69
C GLY A 112 -1.04 4.91 12.08
N ALA A 113 -0.44 6.06 12.42
CA ALA A 113 -0.74 6.76 13.66
C ALA A 113 -2.20 7.23 13.71
N MET A 114 -2.73 7.77 12.60
CA MET A 114 -4.14 8.19 12.51
C MET A 114 -5.12 7.02 12.54
N LEU A 115 -4.76 5.88 11.95
CA LEU A 115 -5.54 4.65 12.09
C LEU A 115 -5.62 4.21 13.55
N ALA A 116 -4.48 4.11 14.24
CA ALA A 116 -4.46 3.74 15.65
C ALA A 116 -5.26 4.72 16.51
N TYR A 117 -5.14 6.02 16.24
CA TYR A 117 -5.88 7.08 16.91
C TYR A 117 -7.40 6.95 16.70
N ASN A 118 -7.85 6.76 15.45
CA ASN A 118 -9.28 6.65 15.13
C ASN A 118 -9.89 5.33 15.62
N VAL A 119 -9.13 4.23 15.63
CA VAL A 119 -9.54 2.97 16.26
C VAL A 119 -9.70 3.16 17.76
N LYS A 120 -8.75 3.81 18.43
CA LYS A 120 -8.85 4.13 19.85
C LYS A 120 -10.09 5.00 20.13
N ARG A 121 -10.30 6.09 19.37
CA ARG A 121 -11.52 6.92 19.46
C ARG A 121 -12.79 6.09 19.31
N THR A 122 -12.80 5.13 18.38
CA THR A 122 -13.95 4.26 18.14
C THR A 122 -14.24 3.36 19.35
N ILE A 123 -13.21 2.77 19.96
CA ILE A 123 -13.34 1.92 21.16
C ILE A 123 -13.81 2.75 22.36
N ASP A 124 -13.24 3.94 22.55
CA ASP A 124 -13.54 4.81 23.69
C ASP A 124 -14.93 5.46 23.60
N THR A 125 -15.52 5.54 22.39
CA THR A 125 -16.85 6.11 22.19
C THR A 125 -17.94 5.10 22.54
N LYS A 126 -18.76 5.43 23.55
CA LYS A 126 -19.94 4.61 23.91
C LYS A 126 -20.94 4.59 22.76
N GLN A 127 -21.44 3.41 22.44
CA GLN A 127 -22.47 3.23 21.43
C GLN A 127 -23.83 3.17 22.14
N ASP A 128 -24.68 4.16 21.87
CA ASP A 128 -26.09 4.09 22.22
C ASP A 128 -26.84 3.36 21.10
N GLY A 129 -27.67 2.38 21.46
CA GLY A 129 -28.42 1.57 20.50
C GLY A 129 -29.61 2.30 19.87
N LEU A 130 -29.98 3.46 20.41
CA LEU A 130 -31.08 4.30 19.92
C LEU A 130 -30.63 5.41 18.97
N ASP A 131 -29.34 5.73 18.90
CA ASP A 131 -28.80 6.77 18.04
C ASP A 131 -28.28 6.19 16.72
N TRP A 132 -28.90 6.57 15.59
CA TRP A 132 -28.47 6.20 14.24
C TRP A 132 -28.28 7.42 13.33
N PRO A 133 -27.11 7.64 12.68
CA PRO A 133 -25.85 6.89 12.77
C PRO A 133 -25.03 7.35 13.97
N GLY A 134 -25.23 6.76 15.15
CA GLY A 134 -24.75 7.29 16.43
C GLY A 134 -23.26 7.60 16.54
N ASN A 135 -22.86 8.24 17.63
CA ASN A 135 -21.56 8.92 17.83
C ASN A 135 -20.30 8.13 17.46
N LYS A 136 -20.38 6.79 17.40
CA LYS A 136 -19.27 5.89 17.04
C LYS A 136 -19.08 5.74 15.51
N SER A 137 -20.08 6.09 14.71
CA SER A 137 -20.06 5.96 13.25
C SER A 137 -18.92 6.78 12.63
N TRP A 138 -18.72 8.01 13.11
CA TRP A 138 -17.74 8.95 12.56
C TRP A 138 -16.29 8.53 12.82
N PRO A 139 -15.89 8.22 14.07
CA PRO A 139 -14.56 7.65 14.33
C PRO A 139 -14.31 6.35 13.57
N ALA A 140 -15.33 5.49 13.43
CA ALA A 140 -15.19 4.23 12.70
C ALA A 140 -14.97 4.43 11.20
N VAL A 141 -15.69 5.37 10.57
CA VAL A 141 -15.48 5.75 9.17
C VAL A 141 -14.07 6.34 8.99
N MET A 142 -13.62 7.19 9.91
CA MET A 142 -12.26 7.75 9.86
C MET A 142 -11.19 6.68 10.04
N ALA A 143 -11.42 5.65 10.87
CA ALA A 143 -10.53 4.50 10.97
C ALA A 143 -10.46 3.74 9.64
N LEU A 144 -11.59 3.51 8.98
CA LEU A 144 -11.62 2.83 7.67
C LEU A 144 -10.89 3.65 6.58
N ILE A 145 -11.11 4.96 6.51
CA ILE A 145 -10.40 5.83 5.56
C ILE A 145 -8.90 5.83 5.85
N SER A 146 -8.50 5.89 7.13
CA SER A 146 -7.10 5.82 7.54
C SER A 146 -6.46 4.47 7.15
N PHE A 147 -7.21 3.37 7.21
CA PHE A 147 -6.76 2.06 6.74
C PHE A 147 -6.53 2.05 5.23
N PHE A 148 -7.41 2.66 4.43
CA PHE A 148 -7.18 2.78 2.99
C PHE A 148 -5.97 3.67 2.69
N ALA A 149 -5.83 4.82 3.36
CA ALA A 149 -4.66 5.68 3.22
C ALA A 149 -3.35 4.94 3.54
N LEU A 150 -3.35 4.11 4.59
CA LEU A 150 -2.22 3.25 4.92
C LEU A 150 -1.88 2.29 3.77
N ASN A 151 -2.87 1.60 3.21
CA ASN A 151 -2.67 0.67 2.09
C ASN A 151 -2.14 1.37 0.83
N VAL A 152 -2.53 2.63 0.62
CA VAL A 152 -2.04 3.44 -0.51
C VAL A 152 -0.55 3.76 -0.35
N PHE A 153 -0.12 4.16 0.84
CA PHE A 153 1.31 4.38 1.11
C PHE A 153 2.13 3.09 1.09
N ILE A 154 1.56 1.95 1.51
CA ILE A 154 2.20 0.63 1.34
C ILE A 154 2.40 0.33 -0.14
N GLN A 155 1.38 0.56 -0.98
CA GLN A 155 1.48 0.33 -2.42
C GLN A 155 2.54 1.23 -3.06
N GLY A 156 2.55 2.52 -2.72
CA GLY A 156 3.59 3.45 -3.19
C GLY A 156 5.00 3.04 -2.75
N LEU A 157 5.17 2.57 -1.51
CA LEU A 157 6.47 2.08 -1.05
C LEU A 157 6.90 0.79 -1.77
N ARG A 158 5.95 -0.12 -2.06
CA ARG A 158 6.24 -1.37 -2.78
C ARG A 158 6.55 -1.13 -4.25
N SER A 159 6.04 -0.08 -4.87
CA SER A 159 6.41 0.25 -6.25
C SER A 159 7.83 0.82 -6.36
N GLU A 160 8.34 1.46 -5.31
CA GLU A 160 9.71 2.01 -5.27
C GLU A 160 10.82 0.97 -4.98
N LEU A 161 10.49 -0.22 -4.45
CA LEU A 161 11.44 -1.27 -4.04
C LEU A 161 11.63 -2.36 -5.12
#